data_AF-A0A968UKR1-F1
#
_entry.id   AF-A0A968UKR1-F1
#
_cell.length_a   1.000
_cell.length_b   1.000
_cell.length_c   1.000
_cell.angle_alpha   90.00
_cell.angle_beta   90.00
_cell.angle_gamma   90.00
#
_symmetry.space_group_name_H-M   'P 1'
#
loop_
_entity.id
_entity.type
_entity.pdbx_description
1 polymer ?
#
loop_
_entity_poly.entity_id
_entity_poly.type
_entity_poly.pdbx_seq_one_letter_code
_entity_poly.pdbx_strand_id
1 'polypeptide(L)'
;MKKILNVIFAALLCCIISCQNVSDKPVEKDGKVYGVTKGAFLDRWWDYYERGLSFTDGGFWQESEKDFREALKLWDTDHFRTRTYGRHLMDYFPHRELGISLFYQNRYSEAIRELEISLSSEKSAKAEYYLDKTRKVRIEQNHLDSDPPEILTDPLESVSNRFTIKVSGNAADDTFVKEIQINGLPVRIDLSAPQIRFEKEIPIIPGENPITVQVRDLSGKLTKITRKVLCDRTGPILSIDEPEISENGTYLIRGYALDDSGIREIRINDRIIPADAAREFVLNYPLGLSAEKIIVIAEDIAGNQTRAEIAKPSYRSSDISKLSASLVSDTRGIVTTEKKIKEYRNIGNYYALIIGIDRYKEWKPLETAVNDAQALKEILIRRYGFGKENIRIRTDGDATWKTITDDLKEFAGSLKENDNFLVYFAGHGQLDKDNISKDGGYWIPVEGSQEDKSTWITNSVIRDILGAGNSGKNILVIADSCYSGTLLKDNPSSAYNLPRDSRGKKKLCRLRDFVRT
;
A
#
# COMPACT_ATOMS: atom_id res chain seq x y z
N MET A 1 12.01 83.55 0.30
CA MET A 1 11.11 83.18 1.42
C MET A 1 9.67 82.88 1.01
N LYS A 2 9.08 83.49 -0.03
CA LYS A 2 7.68 83.20 -0.46
C LYS A 2 7.42 81.85 -1.16
N LYS A 3 8.45 81.14 -1.64
CA LYS A 3 8.29 79.82 -2.31
C LYS A 3 8.31 78.61 -1.37
N ILE A 4 8.90 78.74 -0.17
CA ILE A 4 8.95 77.64 0.82
C ILE A 4 7.66 77.58 1.65
N LEU A 5 6.98 78.71 1.85
CA LEU A 5 5.72 78.76 2.60
C LEU A 5 4.56 78.08 1.85
N ASN A 6 4.54 78.15 0.51
CA ASN A 6 3.49 77.50 -0.29
C ASN A 6 3.65 75.99 -0.41
N VAL A 7 4.86 75.45 -0.24
CA VAL A 7 5.09 74.00 -0.26
C VAL A 7 4.71 73.36 1.08
N ILE A 8 4.92 74.07 2.20
CA ILE A 8 4.46 73.61 3.52
C ILE A 8 2.94 73.71 3.65
N PHE A 9 2.30 74.73 3.05
CA PHE A 9 0.83 74.81 3.04
C PHE A 9 0.18 73.78 2.10
N ALA A 10 0.83 73.41 0.98
CA ALA A 10 0.37 72.31 0.13
C ALA A 10 0.61 70.93 0.75
N ALA A 11 1.66 70.76 1.57
CA ALA A 11 1.91 69.54 2.32
C ALA A 11 0.99 69.39 3.55
N LEU A 12 0.52 70.50 4.15
CA LEU A 12 -0.52 70.44 5.20
C LEU A 12 -1.94 70.26 4.64
N LEU A 13 -2.20 70.60 3.38
CA LEU A 13 -3.50 70.40 2.74
C LEU A 13 -3.70 68.99 2.15
N CYS A 14 -2.63 68.22 1.97
CA CYS A 14 -2.68 66.83 1.50
C CYS A 14 -2.67 65.78 2.64
N CYS A 15 -2.60 66.19 3.90
CA CYS A 15 -2.73 65.29 5.07
C CYS A 15 -4.13 65.29 5.70
N ILE A 16 -5.12 65.93 5.04
CA ILE A 16 -6.55 65.81 5.40
C ILE A 16 -7.24 64.99 4.32
N ILE A 17 -6.72 63.79 4.05
CA ILE A 17 -7.50 62.78 3.33
C ILE A 17 -8.48 62.20 4.36
N SER A 18 -9.63 62.87 4.43
CA SER A 18 -10.94 62.25 4.59
C SER A 18 -11.05 61.18 5.68
N CYS A 19 -11.30 61.59 6.92
CA CYS A 19 -12.27 60.87 7.74
C CYS A 19 -13.64 61.01 7.04
N GLN A 20 -13.92 60.14 6.07
CA GLN A 20 -15.24 60.02 5.48
C GLN A 20 -16.19 59.59 6.61
N ASN A 21 -17.26 60.36 6.84
CA ASN A 21 -18.33 59.94 7.72
C ASN A 21 -18.91 58.63 7.15
N VAL A 22 -18.65 57.51 7.84
CA VAL A 22 -19.20 56.19 7.49
C VAL A 22 -20.73 56.29 7.53
N SER A 23 -21.36 56.12 6.37
CA SER A 23 -22.79 56.35 6.18
C SER A 23 -23.60 55.14 6.64
N ASP A 24 -24.58 55.35 7.53
CA ASP A 24 -25.57 54.33 7.91
C ASP A 24 -26.69 54.15 6.88
N LYS A 25 -26.64 54.91 5.77
CA LYS A 25 -27.65 54.86 4.72
C LYS A 25 -27.32 53.77 3.70
N PRO A 26 -28.34 53.10 3.14
CA PRO A 26 -28.15 52.18 2.04
C PRO A 26 -27.42 52.84 0.85
N VAL A 27 -26.54 52.09 0.21
CA VAL A 27 -25.71 52.56 -0.92
C VAL A 27 -26.04 51.73 -2.16
N GLU A 28 -26.27 52.37 -3.29
CA GLU A 28 -26.49 51.69 -4.57
C GLU A 28 -25.17 51.58 -5.36
N LYS A 29 -24.87 50.37 -5.84
CA LYS A 29 -23.72 50.09 -6.69
C LYS A 29 -24.11 49.00 -7.69
N ASP A 30 -23.83 49.22 -8.97
CA ASP A 30 -24.15 48.29 -10.06
C ASP A 30 -25.63 47.85 -10.11
N GLY A 31 -26.56 48.76 -9.76
CA GLY A 31 -28.01 48.50 -9.74
C GLY A 31 -28.49 47.63 -8.57
N LYS A 32 -27.62 47.34 -7.59
CA LYS A 32 -27.95 46.65 -6.34
C LYS A 32 -27.77 47.60 -5.16
N VAL A 33 -28.72 47.56 -4.22
CA VAL A 33 -28.66 48.32 -2.97
C VAL A 33 -28.02 47.47 -1.88
N TYR A 34 -27.05 48.06 -1.19
CA TYR A 34 -26.27 47.48 -0.10
C TYR A 34 -26.50 48.26 1.19
N GLY A 35 -26.20 47.66 2.34
CA GLY A 35 -26.51 48.26 3.65
C GLY A 35 -27.99 48.13 4.03
N VAL A 36 -28.62 47.04 3.62
CA VAL A 36 -30.04 46.74 3.90
C VAL A 36 -30.19 45.45 4.70
N THR A 37 -31.19 45.41 5.59
CA THR A 37 -31.60 44.22 6.35
C THR A 37 -32.82 43.56 5.70
N LYS A 38 -33.08 42.28 6.00
CA LYS A 38 -34.28 41.59 5.45
C LYS A 38 -35.59 42.10 6.06
N GLY A 39 -35.53 42.60 7.30
CA GLY A 39 -36.66 43.16 8.03
C GLY A 39 -36.40 44.59 8.48
N ALA A 40 -37.28 45.11 9.35
CA ALA A 40 -37.07 46.40 9.99
C ALA A 40 -35.81 46.37 10.88
N PHE A 41 -35.03 47.45 10.83
CA PHE A 41 -33.87 47.62 11.68
C PHE A 41 -34.32 48.06 13.09
N LEU A 42 -34.10 47.22 14.10
CA LEU A 42 -34.60 47.39 15.47
C LEU A 42 -33.45 47.38 16.50
N ASP A 43 -32.24 47.74 16.09
CA ASP A 43 -31.03 47.78 16.93
C ASP A 43 -30.69 46.44 17.60
N ARG A 44 -31.02 45.31 16.96
CA ARG A 44 -30.68 43.97 17.46
C ARG A 44 -29.35 43.51 16.86
N TRP A 45 -28.63 42.63 17.56
CA TRP A 45 -27.32 42.12 17.09
C TRP A 45 -27.36 41.60 15.64
N TRP A 46 -28.46 40.94 15.25
CA TRP A 46 -28.60 40.39 13.90
C TRP A 46 -28.93 41.44 12.85
N ASP A 47 -29.55 42.58 13.23
CA ASP A 47 -29.84 43.66 12.29
C ASP A 47 -28.52 44.29 11.82
N TYR A 48 -27.63 44.59 12.77
CA TYR A 48 -26.27 45.04 12.50
C TYR A 48 -25.49 44.02 11.68
N TYR A 49 -25.54 42.74 12.04
CA TYR A 49 -24.81 41.70 11.30
C TYR A 49 -25.34 41.48 9.87
N GLU A 50 -26.65 41.44 9.65
CA GLU A 50 -27.23 41.33 8.31
C GLU A 50 -26.86 42.53 7.44
N ARG A 51 -26.88 43.74 8.01
CA ARG A 51 -26.50 44.97 7.30
C ARG A 51 -25.00 44.98 6.98
N GLY A 52 -24.15 44.55 7.92
CA GLY A 52 -22.71 44.39 7.70
C GLY A 52 -22.40 43.38 6.60
N LEU A 53 -23.12 42.25 6.55
CA LEU A 53 -23.02 41.28 5.45
C LEU A 53 -23.44 41.91 4.11
N SER A 54 -24.51 42.71 4.09
CA SER A 54 -24.92 43.45 2.90
C SER A 54 -23.81 44.39 2.42
N PHE A 55 -23.18 45.16 3.32
CA PHE A 55 -22.05 46.01 2.94
C PHE A 55 -20.83 45.21 2.43
N THR A 56 -20.54 44.06 3.06
CA THR A 56 -19.48 43.13 2.66
C THR A 56 -19.68 42.64 1.21
N ASP A 57 -20.91 42.27 0.85
CA ASP A 57 -21.28 41.86 -0.52
C ASP A 57 -21.07 42.96 -1.57
N GLY A 58 -21.08 44.24 -1.15
CA GLY A 58 -20.83 45.40 -2.02
C GLY A 58 -19.38 45.85 -2.05
N GLY A 59 -18.53 45.30 -1.18
CA GLY A 59 -17.15 45.73 -0.96
C GLY A 59 -17.02 47.04 -0.18
N PHE A 60 -18.04 47.40 0.62
CA PHE A 60 -18.06 48.57 1.50
C PHE A 60 -17.48 48.20 2.88
N TRP A 61 -16.16 48.06 2.93
CA TRP A 61 -15.47 47.42 4.06
C TRP A 61 -15.46 48.24 5.36
N GLN A 62 -15.49 49.57 5.27
CA GLN A 62 -15.54 50.46 6.42
C GLN A 62 -16.92 50.44 7.08
N GLU A 63 -17.98 50.48 6.27
CA GLU A 63 -19.37 50.35 6.69
C GLU A 63 -19.62 48.97 7.30
N SER A 64 -19.12 47.90 6.68
CA SER A 64 -19.26 46.53 7.22
C SER A 64 -18.54 46.38 8.56
N GLU A 65 -17.32 46.90 8.70
CA GLU A 65 -16.59 46.89 9.98
C GLU A 65 -17.38 47.57 11.09
N LYS A 66 -17.95 48.76 10.82
CA LYS A 66 -18.74 49.50 11.81
C LYS A 66 -19.90 48.64 12.31
N ASP A 67 -20.65 48.04 11.40
CA ASP A 67 -21.80 47.20 11.72
C ASP A 67 -21.40 45.94 12.48
N PHE A 68 -20.34 45.24 12.09
CA PHE A 68 -19.87 44.07 12.82
C PHE A 68 -19.39 44.43 14.23
N ARG A 69 -18.73 45.57 14.42
CA ARG A 69 -18.35 46.04 15.76
C ARG A 69 -19.56 46.35 16.64
N GLU A 70 -20.62 46.96 16.10
CA GLU A 70 -21.86 47.18 16.86
C GLU A 70 -22.56 45.84 17.20
N ALA A 71 -22.58 44.89 16.27
CA ALA A 71 -23.10 43.55 16.53
C ALA A 71 -22.34 42.85 17.68
N LEU A 72 -21.00 42.95 17.68
CA LEU A 72 -20.14 42.38 18.72
C LEU A 72 -20.37 43.01 20.11
N LYS A 73 -20.71 44.30 20.20
CA LYS A 73 -21.08 44.91 21.51
C LYS A 73 -22.32 44.28 22.12
N LEU A 74 -23.25 43.81 21.27
CA LEU A 74 -24.51 43.21 21.68
C LEU A 74 -24.36 41.70 21.91
N TRP A 75 -23.56 41.02 21.08
CA TRP A 75 -23.20 39.61 21.23
C TRP A 75 -21.89 39.28 20.52
N ASP A 76 -20.88 38.90 21.29
CA ASP A 76 -19.47 38.78 20.91
C ASP A 76 -19.00 37.34 20.59
N THR A 77 -19.91 36.40 20.30
CA THR A 77 -19.51 35.00 20.12
C THR A 77 -20.04 34.42 18.81
N ASP A 78 -19.12 33.87 18.00
CA ASP A 78 -19.43 33.18 16.74
C ASP A 78 -20.12 31.84 17.00
N HIS A 79 -21.20 31.56 16.25
CA HIS A 79 -22.03 30.36 16.40
C HIS A 79 -22.72 29.96 15.10
N PHE A 80 -22.80 28.65 14.83
CA PHE A 80 -23.68 28.11 13.80
C PHE A 80 -25.15 28.07 14.26
N ARG A 81 -26.07 28.29 13.31
CA ARG A 81 -27.51 28.04 13.50
C ARG A 81 -28.09 28.69 14.76
N THR A 82 -27.67 29.92 15.05
CA THR A 82 -28.20 30.73 16.12
C THR A 82 -29.66 31.07 15.87
N ARG A 83 -30.50 30.93 16.89
CA ARG A 83 -31.91 31.34 16.81
C ARG A 83 -32.00 32.87 16.82
N THR A 84 -32.65 33.41 15.81
CA THR A 84 -33.18 34.78 15.85
C THR A 84 -34.59 34.76 16.44
N TYR A 85 -35.40 35.78 16.17
CA TYR A 85 -36.82 35.77 16.53
C TYR A 85 -37.60 34.66 15.80
N GLY A 86 -38.39 33.88 16.55
CA GLY A 86 -39.25 32.82 16.01
C GLY A 86 -38.52 31.51 15.71
N ARG A 87 -38.77 30.94 14.51
CA ARG A 87 -38.17 29.65 14.06
C ARG A 87 -37.00 29.85 13.06
N HIS A 88 -36.57 31.08 12.84
CA HIS A 88 -35.48 31.38 11.92
C HIS A 88 -34.13 31.10 12.60
N LEU A 89 -33.28 30.36 11.90
CA LEU A 89 -31.91 30.09 12.30
C LEU A 89 -30.99 30.81 11.32
N MET A 90 -29.92 31.39 11.84
CA MET A 90 -28.89 32.01 11.03
C MET A 90 -27.50 31.64 11.54
N ASP A 91 -26.53 31.63 10.65
CA ASP A 91 -25.12 31.52 11.03
C ASP A 91 -24.61 32.91 11.38
N TYR A 92 -24.15 33.06 12.62
CA TYR A 92 -23.69 34.33 13.18
C TYR A 92 -22.20 34.24 13.46
N PHE A 93 -21.38 34.85 12.61
CA PHE A 93 -19.92 34.84 12.72
C PHE A 93 -19.34 36.26 12.62
N PRO A 94 -19.72 37.17 13.54
CA PRO A 94 -19.30 38.56 13.48
C PRO A 94 -17.78 38.73 13.52
N HIS A 95 -17.04 37.95 14.32
CA HIS A 95 -15.57 38.02 14.36
C HIS A 95 -14.95 37.59 13.03
N ARG A 96 -15.47 36.51 12.41
CA ARG A 96 -15.05 36.08 11.08
C ARG A 96 -15.20 37.18 10.03
N GLU A 97 -16.40 37.76 9.93
CA GLU A 97 -16.71 38.73 8.89
C GLU A 97 -16.05 40.09 9.14
N LEU A 98 -15.86 40.47 10.42
CA LEU A 98 -15.04 41.61 10.80
C LEU A 98 -13.58 41.41 10.37
N GLY A 99 -12.99 40.24 10.66
CA GLY A 99 -11.63 39.91 10.25
C GLY A 99 -11.43 39.97 8.73
N ILE A 100 -12.43 39.53 7.96
CA ILE A 100 -12.42 39.64 6.50
C ILE A 100 -12.50 41.09 6.03
N SER A 101 -13.39 41.90 6.65
CA SER A 101 -13.52 43.32 6.32
C SER A 101 -12.19 44.05 6.57
N LEU A 102 -11.53 43.77 7.71
CA LEU A 102 -10.22 44.31 8.06
C LEU A 102 -9.11 43.85 7.10
N PHE A 103 -9.16 42.60 6.62
CA PHE A 103 -8.23 42.09 5.61
C PHE A 103 -8.28 42.93 4.32
N TYR A 104 -9.48 43.22 3.81
CA TYR A 104 -9.64 44.03 2.59
C TYR A 104 -9.32 45.52 2.80
N GLN A 105 -9.31 45.98 4.05
CA GLN A 105 -8.78 47.30 4.43
C GLN A 105 -7.26 47.31 4.66
N ASN A 106 -6.55 46.21 4.38
CA ASN A 106 -5.11 46.03 4.63
C ASN A 106 -4.68 46.14 6.11
N ARG A 107 -5.61 45.94 7.05
CA ARG A 107 -5.36 45.97 8.51
C ARG A 107 -5.07 44.56 9.03
N TYR A 108 -4.03 43.93 8.49
CA TYR A 108 -3.77 42.49 8.68
C TYR A 108 -3.56 42.06 10.13
N SER A 109 -2.91 42.88 10.95
CA SER A 109 -2.69 42.56 12.38
C SER A 109 -4.00 42.51 13.17
N GLU A 110 -4.99 43.33 12.81
CA GLU A 110 -6.33 43.30 13.41
C GLU A 110 -7.13 42.13 12.84
N ALA A 111 -7.09 41.94 11.52
CA ALA A 111 -7.75 40.82 10.85
C ALA A 111 -7.33 39.45 11.44
N ILE A 112 -6.03 39.24 11.69
CA ILE A 112 -5.53 38.01 12.32
C ILE A 112 -6.16 37.79 13.70
N ARG A 113 -6.20 38.83 14.54
CA ARG A 113 -6.79 38.73 15.90
C ARG A 113 -8.26 38.34 15.85
N GLU A 114 -9.05 39.01 15.00
CA GLU A 114 -10.48 38.72 14.88
C GLU A 114 -10.73 37.30 14.33
N LEU A 115 -9.94 36.86 13.35
CA LEU A 115 -10.06 35.51 12.80
C LEU A 115 -9.63 34.42 13.80
N GLU A 116 -8.63 34.69 14.64
CA GLU A 116 -8.22 33.79 15.73
C GLU A 116 -9.31 33.71 16.82
N ILE A 117 -9.94 34.83 17.17
CA ILE A 117 -11.09 34.85 18.08
C ILE A 117 -12.24 34.02 17.50
N SER A 118 -12.59 34.25 16.23
CA SER A 118 -13.63 33.49 15.52
C SER A 118 -13.40 31.98 15.61
N LEU A 119 -12.18 31.51 15.29
CA LEU A 119 -11.82 30.09 15.33
C LEU A 119 -11.74 29.51 16.73
N SER A 120 -11.48 30.34 17.75
CA SER A 120 -11.52 29.93 19.15
C SER A 120 -12.96 29.70 19.65
N SER A 121 -13.93 30.42 19.09
CA SER A 121 -15.35 30.26 19.40
C SER A 121 -15.98 29.11 18.62
N GLU A 122 -15.89 29.14 17.28
CA GLU A 122 -16.55 28.17 16.41
C GLU A 122 -15.73 27.94 15.12
N LYS A 123 -15.46 26.67 14.79
CA LYS A 123 -14.62 26.35 13.64
C LYS A 123 -15.31 26.67 12.32
N SER A 124 -14.62 27.33 11.40
CA SER A 124 -15.15 27.65 10.08
C SER A 124 -14.06 27.62 9.02
N ALA A 125 -14.25 26.82 7.96
CA ALA A 125 -13.33 26.76 6.83
C ALA A 125 -13.08 28.14 6.18
N LYS A 126 -14.08 29.03 6.21
CA LYS A 126 -13.94 30.41 5.72
C LYS A 126 -13.00 31.22 6.61
N ALA A 127 -13.08 31.07 7.93
CA ALA A 127 -12.16 31.73 8.87
C ALA A 127 -10.74 31.18 8.73
N GLU A 128 -10.58 29.85 8.61
CA GLU A 128 -9.27 29.19 8.41
C GLU A 128 -8.57 29.70 7.13
N TYR A 129 -9.32 29.73 6.02
CA TYR A 129 -8.82 30.22 4.74
C TYR A 129 -8.34 31.68 4.82
N TYR A 130 -9.16 32.58 5.38
CA TYR A 130 -8.79 33.99 5.48
C TYR A 130 -7.67 34.22 6.49
N LEU A 131 -7.57 33.42 7.55
CA LEU A 131 -6.47 33.53 8.51
C LEU A 131 -5.12 33.19 7.85
N ASP A 132 -5.05 32.07 7.14
CA ASP A 132 -3.86 31.69 6.37
C ASP A 132 -3.53 32.72 5.30
N LYS A 133 -4.53 33.20 4.56
CA LYS A 133 -4.36 34.25 3.55
C LYS A 133 -3.78 35.53 4.17
N THR A 134 -4.27 35.94 5.34
CA THR A 134 -3.83 37.15 6.04
C THR A 134 -2.42 36.98 6.61
N ARG A 135 -2.13 35.83 7.22
CA ARG A 135 -0.79 35.48 7.73
C ARG A 135 0.24 35.51 6.61
N LYS A 136 -0.08 34.91 5.45
CA LYS A 136 0.79 34.91 4.27
C LYS A 136 1.18 36.32 3.84
N VAL A 137 0.18 37.19 3.63
CA VAL A 137 0.43 38.58 3.20
C VAL A 137 1.29 39.32 4.23
N ARG A 138 1.06 39.10 5.52
CA ARG A 138 1.85 39.73 6.59
C ARG A 138 3.29 39.24 6.63
N ILE A 139 3.52 37.95 6.39
CA ILE A 139 4.87 37.36 6.31
C ILE A 139 5.63 37.95 5.13
N GLU A 140 4.99 38.03 3.96
CA GLU A 140 5.58 38.60 2.75
C GLU A 140 5.92 40.09 2.92
N GLN A 141 5.01 40.90 3.46
CA GLN A 141 5.22 42.35 3.63
C GLN A 141 6.36 42.68 4.58
N ASN A 142 6.51 41.89 5.65
CA ASN A 142 7.49 42.15 6.70
C ASN A 142 8.73 41.26 6.61
N HIS A 143 8.83 40.43 5.56
CA HIS A 143 9.94 39.48 5.34
C HIS A 143 10.23 38.62 6.57
N LEU A 144 9.18 38.06 7.17
CA LEU A 144 9.26 37.36 8.47
C LEU A 144 9.78 35.93 8.37
N ASP A 145 9.83 35.37 7.16
CA ASP A 145 10.21 33.98 6.92
C ASP A 145 11.68 33.88 6.49
N SER A 146 12.50 33.26 7.34
CA SER A 146 13.95 33.15 7.15
C SER A 146 14.35 31.81 6.56
N ASP A 147 13.86 30.71 7.14
CA ASP A 147 14.33 29.35 6.85
C ASP A 147 13.25 28.50 6.18
N PRO A 148 13.62 27.47 5.39
CA PRO A 148 12.63 26.48 4.94
C PRO A 148 12.19 25.57 6.10
N PRO A 149 11.02 24.92 6.00
CA PRO A 149 10.46 24.14 7.11
C PRO A 149 11.33 22.93 7.49
N GLU A 150 11.38 22.60 8.77
CA GLU A 150 12.09 21.44 9.30
C GLU A 150 11.17 20.21 9.37
N ILE A 151 11.74 19.02 9.13
CA ILE A 151 11.04 17.73 9.20
C ILE A 151 11.74 16.80 10.17
N LEU A 152 11.05 16.45 11.27
CA LEU A 152 11.49 15.44 12.23
C LEU A 152 10.56 14.24 12.19
N THR A 153 10.93 13.20 11.42
CA THR A 153 10.19 11.93 11.39
C THR A 153 10.53 11.05 12.59
N ASP A 154 9.52 10.36 13.10
CA ASP A 154 9.70 9.28 14.07
C ASP A 154 10.56 8.13 13.48
N PRO A 155 11.06 7.20 14.31
CA PRO A 155 11.67 5.97 13.81
C PRO A 155 10.75 5.26 12.81
N LEU A 156 11.30 4.95 11.64
CA LEU A 156 10.60 4.23 10.58
C LEU A 156 11.26 2.87 10.42
N GLU A 157 10.47 1.81 10.34
CA GLU A 157 10.97 0.45 10.07
C GLU A 157 11.75 0.42 8.75
N SER A 158 12.95 -0.15 8.75
CA SER A 158 13.77 -0.32 7.54
C SER A 158 13.31 -1.51 6.70
N VAL A 159 12.70 -2.52 7.33
CA VAL A 159 12.17 -3.74 6.71
C VAL A 159 10.78 -4.04 7.27
N SER A 160 9.81 -4.40 6.42
CA SER A 160 8.43 -4.70 6.86
C SER A 160 7.74 -5.71 5.93
N ASN A 161 6.94 -6.63 6.49
CA ASN A 161 6.10 -7.54 5.70
C ASN A 161 4.66 -7.09 5.51
N ARG A 162 4.33 -5.89 5.98
CA ARG A 162 2.97 -5.34 5.93
C ARG A 162 2.58 -4.82 4.55
N PHE A 163 1.27 -4.58 4.38
CA PHE A 163 0.72 -3.94 3.19
C PHE A 163 0.84 -2.41 3.23
N THR A 164 0.94 -1.85 4.43
CA THR A 164 1.10 -0.43 4.68
C THR A 164 2.20 -0.19 5.69
N ILE A 165 2.81 0.99 5.64
CA ILE A 165 3.67 1.51 6.70
C ILE A 165 3.12 2.83 7.22
N LYS A 166 3.08 2.97 8.54
CA LYS A 166 2.71 4.22 9.20
C LYS A 166 3.92 5.16 9.19
N VAL A 167 3.76 6.33 8.60
CA VAL A 167 4.76 7.40 8.57
C VAL A 167 4.25 8.53 9.45
N SER A 168 5.00 8.88 10.49
CA SER A 168 4.64 9.94 11.42
C SER A 168 5.85 10.79 11.81
N GLY A 169 5.58 12.01 12.26
CA GLY A 169 6.61 12.99 12.58
C GLY A 169 6.05 14.35 12.94
N ASN A 170 6.94 15.29 13.18
CA ASN A 170 6.64 16.71 13.36
C ASN A 170 7.23 17.51 12.20
N ALA A 171 6.45 18.44 11.67
CA ALA A 171 6.91 19.50 10.79
C ALA A 171 6.90 20.81 11.57
N ALA A 172 7.94 21.62 11.46
CA ALA A 172 8.03 22.91 12.13
C ALA A 172 8.60 23.98 11.19
N ASP A 173 8.28 25.23 11.44
CA ASP A 173 8.74 26.37 10.65
C ASP A 173 8.86 27.60 11.57
N ASP A 174 9.74 28.55 11.23
CA ASP A 174 9.86 29.82 11.97
C ASP A 174 8.60 30.71 11.77
N THR A 175 7.82 30.43 10.72
CA THR A 175 6.49 30.99 10.50
C THR A 175 5.37 29.96 10.69
N PHE A 176 4.93 29.30 9.63
CA PHE A 176 3.80 28.37 9.64
C PHE A 176 3.94 27.29 8.57
N VAL A 177 3.80 26.03 8.98
CA VAL A 177 3.65 24.89 8.09
C VAL A 177 2.25 24.93 7.46
N LYS A 178 2.17 24.85 6.12
CA LYS A 178 0.91 24.91 5.37
C LYS A 178 0.50 23.57 4.77
N GLU A 179 1.46 22.82 4.25
CA GLU A 179 1.18 21.60 3.49
C GLU A 179 2.18 20.50 3.83
N ILE A 180 1.68 19.28 4.01
CA ILE A 180 2.50 18.08 4.20
C ILE A 180 2.01 17.02 3.22
N GLN A 181 2.92 16.41 2.48
CA GLN A 181 2.64 15.29 1.58
C GLN A 181 3.58 14.12 1.87
N ILE A 182 3.04 12.89 1.83
CA ILE A 182 3.83 11.66 1.96
C ILE A 182 3.62 10.83 0.71
N ASN A 183 4.69 10.58 -0.05
CA ASN A 183 4.63 9.97 -1.39
C ASN A 183 3.63 10.66 -2.34
N GLY A 184 3.54 12.00 -2.26
CA GLY A 184 2.58 12.80 -3.04
C GLY A 184 1.14 12.75 -2.52
N LEU A 185 0.85 11.97 -1.48
CA LEU A 185 -0.46 11.93 -0.86
C LEU A 185 -0.57 13.01 0.23
N PRO A 186 -1.55 13.92 0.17
CA PRO A 186 -1.66 15.03 1.12
C PRO A 186 -2.07 14.55 2.53
N VAL A 187 -1.42 15.06 3.56
CA VAL A 187 -1.88 14.96 4.95
C VAL A 187 -2.88 16.08 5.20
N ARG A 188 -4.01 15.75 5.83
CA ARG A 188 -5.06 16.75 6.11
C ARG A 188 -4.55 17.76 7.13
N ILE A 189 -4.56 19.03 6.73
CA ILE A 189 -4.24 20.18 7.57
C ILE A 189 -5.35 21.20 7.32
N ASP A 190 -6.13 21.50 8.36
CA ASP A 190 -7.24 22.45 8.25
C ASP A 190 -6.71 23.91 8.29
N LEU A 191 -5.76 24.20 9.20
CA LEU A 191 -5.15 25.53 9.38
C LEU A 191 -3.62 25.43 9.49
N SER A 192 -2.91 26.41 8.92
CA SER A 192 -1.46 26.50 9.10
C SER A 192 -1.07 26.75 10.58
N ALA A 193 0.03 26.12 11.01
CA ALA A 193 0.52 26.23 12.38
C ALA A 193 2.05 26.24 12.40
N PRO A 194 2.70 26.87 13.40
CA PRO A 194 4.16 26.86 13.52
C PRO A 194 4.75 25.45 13.63
N GLN A 195 3.97 24.52 14.19
CA GLN A 195 4.31 23.11 14.26
C GLN A 195 3.09 22.23 14.01
N ILE A 196 3.25 21.20 13.18
CA ILE A 196 2.20 20.23 12.85
C ILE A 196 2.73 18.81 13.07
N ARG A 197 2.07 18.07 13.96
CA ARG A 197 2.23 16.61 14.07
C ARG A 197 1.48 15.96 12.92
N PHE A 198 2.13 15.08 12.18
CA PHE A 198 1.52 14.34 11.08
C PHE A 198 1.65 12.84 11.27
N GLU A 199 0.69 12.13 10.69
CA GLU A 199 0.65 10.68 10.61
C GLU A 199 -0.14 10.27 9.37
N LYS A 200 0.38 9.29 8.63
CA LYS A 200 -0.36 8.67 7.52
C LYS A 200 0.12 7.25 7.26
N GLU A 201 -0.82 6.35 6.97
CA GLU A 201 -0.49 5.03 6.44
C GLU A 201 -0.26 5.11 4.93
N ILE A 202 0.87 4.57 4.50
CA ILE A 202 1.29 4.55 3.09
C ILE A 202 1.34 3.11 2.62
N PRO A 203 0.64 2.76 1.53
CA PRO A 203 0.75 1.44 0.94
C PRO A 203 2.18 1.20 0.41
N ILE A 204 2.71 0.03 0.68
CA ILE A 204 4.03 -0.42 0.20
C ILE A 204 3.87 -1.68 -0.64
N ILE A 205 4.75 -1.86 -1.62
CA ILE A 205 4.81 -3.02 -2.51
C ILE A 205 6.05 -3.85 -2.19
N PRO A 206 6.10 -5.16 -2.50
CA PRO A 206 7.32 -5.95 -2.31
C PRO A 206 8.53 -5.32 -3.03
N GLY A 207 9.70 -5.34 -2.36
CA GLY A 207 10.92 -4.68 -2.81
C GLY A 207 11.17 -3.31 -2.14
N GLU A 208 12.05 -2.50 -2.74
CA GLU A 208 12.38 -1.17 -2.21
C GLU A 208 11.25 -0.15 -2.41
N ASN A 209 10.86 0.53 -1.33
CA ASN A 209 9.88 1.61 -1.34
C ASN A 209 10.55 2.91 -0.86
N PRO A 210 10.77 3.90 -1.73
CA PRO A 210 11.18 5.22 -1.28
C PRO A 210 9.98 5.93 -0.64
N ILE A 211 10.08 6.22 0.66
CA ILE A 211 9.12 6.99 1.42
C ILE A 211 9.60 8.44 1.49
N THR A 212 8.95 9.29 0.72
CA THR A 212 9.23 10.72 0.62
C THR A 212 8.26 11.51 1.48
N VAL A 213 8.76 12.33 2.39
CA VAL A 213 7.98 13.35 3.09
C VAL A 213 8.35 14.71 2.53
N GLN A 214 7.36 15.49 2.11
CA GLN A 214 7.50 16.87 1.65
C GLN A 214 6.68 17.79 2.54
N VAL A 215 7.28 18.88 2.96
CA VAL A 215 6.65 19.91 3.79
C VAL A 215 6.85 21.26 3.14
N ARG A 216 5.77 22.03 3.04
CA ARG A 216 5.78 23.40 2.55
C ARG A 216 5.23 24.33 3.62
N ASP A 217 5.91 25.45 3.82
CA ASP A 217 5.45 26.53 4.69
C ASP A 217 4.40 27.40 3.98
N LEU A 218 3.95 28.46 4.65
CA LEU A 218 2.95 29.39 4.15
C LEU A 218 3.50 30.38 3.09
N SER A 219 4.81 30.64 3.06
CA SER A 219 5.47 31.50 2.09
C SER A 219 5.74 30.79 0.76
N GLY A 220 5.83 29.46 0.79
CA GLY A 220 6.04 28.57 -0.33
C GLY A 220 7.36 27.79 -0.33
N LYS A 221 8.27 27.97 0.65
CA LYS A 221 9.51 27.17 0.70
C LYS A 221 9.20 25.72 1.03
N LEU A 222 10.06 24.82 0.53
CA LEU A 222 9.81 23.39 0.52
C LEU A 222 11.02 22.64 1.06
N THR A 223 10.76 21.71 1.98
CA THR A 223 11.73 20.73 2.44
C THR A 223 11.25 19.33 2.07
N LYS A 224 12.19 18.47 1.66
CA LYS A 224 11.93 17.09 1.28
C LYS A 224 12.95 16.17 1.90
N ILE A 225 12.47 15.08 2.52
CA ILE A 225 13.31 13.97 2.99
C ILE A 225 12.84 12.67 2.36
N THR A 226 13.74 11.70 2.23
CA THR A 226 13.41 10.38 1.69
C THR A 226 14.08 9.29 2.53
N ARG A 227 13.29 8.32 2.98
CA ARG A 227 13.74 7.11 3.67
C ARG A 227 13.36 5.90 2.85
N LYS A 228 14.25 4.91 2.76
CA LYS A 228 13.96 3.65 2.07
C LYS A 228 13.39 2.63 3.05
N VAL A 229 12.36 1.91 2.60
CA VAL A 229 11.76 0.78 3.33
C VAL A 229 11.77 -0.43 2.41
N LEU A 230 12.38 -1.52 2.83
CA LEU A 230 12.33 -2.80 2.12
C LEU A 230 11.06 -3.55 2.54
N CYS A 231 10.22 -3.91 1.59
CA CYS A 231 9.07 -4.77 1.86
C CYS A 231 9.36 -6.20 1.42
N ASP A 232 9.42 -7.11 2.39
CA ASP A 232 9.57 -8.53 2.15
C ASP A 232 8.33 -9.25 2.68
N ARG A 233 7.68 -10.06 1.86
CA ARG A 233 6.48 -10.84 2.21
C ARG A 233 6.67 -12.33 1.99
N THR A 234 7.88 -12.73 1.64
CA THR A 234 8.25 -14.12 1.43
C THR A 234 8.85 -14.65 2.71
N GLY A 235 8.51 -15.89 3.06
CA GLY A 235 9.13 -16.56 4.20
C GLY A 235 10.55 -17.00 3.86
N PRO A 236 11.41 -17.15 4.88
CA PRO A 236 12.75 -17.67 4.68
C PRO A 236 12.70 -19.09 4.11
N ILE A 237 13.64 -19.45 3.24
CA ILE A 237 13.84 -20.83 2.81
C ILE A 237 14.43 -21.61 4.00
N LEU A 238 13.78 -22.70 4.38
CA LEU A 238 14.22 -23.59 5.46
C LEU A 238 14.48 -24.98 4.90
N SER A 239 15.73 -25.45 4.99
CA SER A 239 16.13 -26.82 4.67
C SER A 239 16.63 -27.51 5.91
N ILE A 240 16.19 -28.74 6.12
CA ILE A 240 16.55 -29.55 7.29
C ILE A 240 17.08 -30.87 6.79
N ASP A 241 18.26 -31.23 7.27
CA ASP A 241 18.84 -32.54 7.04
C ASP A 241 18.05 -33.61 7.80
N GLU A 242 18.14 -34.85 7.31
CA GLU A 242 17.57 -35.99 8.02
C GLU A 242 18.19 -36.10 9.44
N PRO A 243 17.39 -36.17 10.51
CA PRO A 243 17.92 -36.18 11.87
C PRO A 243 18.76 -37.44 12.14
N GLU A 244 19.97 -37.24 12.64
CA GLU A 244 20.85 -38.33 13.07
C GLU A 244 20.71 -38.54 14.58
N ILE A 245 20.87 -39.77 15.07
CA ILE A 245 20.95 -40.01 16.52
C ILE A 245 22.42 -39.94 16.90
N SER A 246 22.77 -39.02 17.80
CA SER A 246 24.11 -38.94 18.35
C SER A 246 24.39 -40.16 19.24
N GLU A 247 25.68 -40.46 19.42
CA GLU A 247 26.13 -41.50 20.35
C GLU A 247 25.49 -41.33 21.74
N ASN A 248 25.20 -40.08 22.14
CA ASN A 248 24.64 -39.67 23.43
C ASN A 248 23.12 -39.79 23.56
N GLY A 249 22.43 -40.39 22.58
CA GLY A 249 20.97 -40.52 22.64
C GLY A 249 20.26 -39.16 22.53
N THR A 250 20.74 -38.29 21.65
CA THR A 250 20.04 -37.06 21.23
C THR A 250 19.82 -37.06 19.73
N TYR A 251 18.79 -36.38 19.24
CA TYR A 251 18.66 -36.08 17.81
C TYR A 251 19.59 -34.92 17.46
N LEU A 252 20.54 -35.15 16.55
CA LEU A 252 21.31 -34.12 15.89
C LEU A 252 20.49 -33.59 14.71
N ILE A 253 20.01 -32.36 14.84
CA ILE A 253 19.27 -31.66 13.79
C ILE A 253 20.22 -30.66 13.16
N ARG A 254 20.40 -30.77 11.85
CA ARG A 254 21.17 -29.82 11.03
C ARG A 254 20.28 -29.25 9.94
N GLY A 255 20.60 -28.04 9.49
CA GLY A 255 19.86 -27.41 8.41
C GLY A 255 20.38 -26.02 8.11
N TYR A 256 19.75 -25.37 7.14
CA TYR A 256 20.03 -23.99 6.79
C TYR A 256 18.75 -23.18 6.62
N ALA A 257 18.84 -21.89 6.97
CA ALA A 257 17.80 -20.91 6.71
C ALA A 257 18.38 -19.75 5.89
N LEU A 258 17.71 -19.42 4.78
CA LEU A 258 18.15 -18.39 3.83
C LEU A 258 17.02 -17.40 3.57
N ASP A 259 17.36 -16.12 3.64
CA ASP A 259 16.44 -15.06 3.28
C ASP A 259 17.21 -13.83 2.80
N ASP A 260 16.63 -13.08 1.87
CA ASP A 260 17.23 -11.89 1.28
C ASP A 260 17.15 -10.68 2.23
N SER A 261 16.11 -10.60 3.08
CA SER A 261 16.02 -9.63 4.17
C SER A 261 16.88 -10.01 5.38
N GLY A 262 17.27 -11.28 5.46
CA GLY A 262 18.09 -11.86 6.52
C GLY A 262 17.27 -12.64 7.54
N ILE A 263 17.93 -13.55 8.25
CA ILE A 263 17.28 -14.37 9.29
C ILE A 263 17.36 -13.66 10.64
N ARG A 264 16.22 -13.49 11.29
CA ARG A 264 16.13 -12.93 12.65
C ARG A 264 16.33 -14.01 13.69
N GLU A 265 15.66 -15.15 13.53
CA GLU A 265 15.64 -16.22 14.52
C GLU A 265 15.37 -17.58 13.89
N ILE A 266 15.97 -18.64 14.44
CA ILE A 266 15.57 -20.03 14.19
C ILE A 266 15.19 -20.67 15.53
N ARG A 267 14.05 -21.35 15.57
CA ARG A 267 13.52 -22.05 16.75
C ARG A 267 13.30 -23.52 16.45
N ILE A 268 13.79 -24.38 17.33
CA ILE A 268 13.45 -25.81 17.32
C ILE A 268 12.66 -26.11 18.60
N ASN A 269 11.36 -26.36 18.44
CA ASN A 269 10.37 -26.39 19.52
C ASN A 269 10.50 -25.11 20.39
N ASP A 270 10.86 -25.26 21.66
CA ASP A 270 10.99 -24.14 22.61
C ASP A 270 12.41 -23.57 22.70
N ARG A 271 13.37 -24.07 21.90
CA ARG A 271 14.76 -23.63 21.92
C ARG A 271 15.06 -22.67 20.77
N ILE A 272 15.60 -21.50 21.12
CA ILE A 272 16.11 -20.50 20.19
C ILE A 272 17.55 -20.85 19.82
N ILE A 273 17.87 -20.83 18.54
CA ILE A 273 19.23 -20.98 18.03
C ILE A 273 19.77 -19.57 17.74
N PRO A 274 20.87 -19.15 18.40
CA PRO A 274 21.53 -17.89 18.07
C PRO A 274 21.93 -17.90 16.60
N ALA A 275 21.52 -16.87 15.85
CA ALA A 275 21.92 -16.71 14.46
C ALA A 275 23.40 -16.33 14.40
N ASP A 276 24.28 -17.28 14.09
CA ASP A 276 25.65 -16.98 13.69
C ASP A 276 25.69 -16.67 12.19
N ALA A 277 26.67 -15.88 11.74
CA ALA A 277 26.72 -15.32 10.37
C ALA A 277 26.75 -16.36 9.23
N ALA A 278 26.92 -17.64 9.55
CA ALA A 278 26.69 -18.73 8.62
C ALA A 278 25.24 -19.20 8.77
N ARG A 279 24.47 -19.12 7.68
CA ARG A 279 23.07 -19.52 7.47
C ARG A 279 22.72 -20.99 7.80
N GLU A 280 23.55 -21.66 8.59
CA GLU A 280 23.48 -23.06 9.01
C GLU A 280 23.17 -23.13 10.52
N PHE A 281 22.34 -24.07 10.93
CA PHE A 281 22.07 -24.33 12.34
C PHE A 281 22.30 -25.80 12.68
N VAL A 282 22.83 -26.02 13.89
CA VAL A 282 23.07 -27.35 14.46
C VAL A 282 22.53 -27.38 15.88
N LEU A 283 21.67 -28.35 16.19
CA LEU A 283 21.13 -28.52 17.54
C LEU A 283 21.11 -30.00 17.96
N ASN A 284 21.60 -30.26 19.17
CA ASN A 284 21.39 -31.52 19.87
C ASN A 284 20.07 -31.47 20.67
N TYR A 285 19.06 -32.17 20.17
CA TYR A 285 17.71 -32.22 20.76
C TYR A 285 17.49 -33.51 21.58
N PRO A 286 17.23 -33.44 22.90
CA PRO A 286 17.09 -34.64 23.75
C PRO A 286 15.92 -35.55 23.34
N LEU A 287 16.16 -36.87 23.31
CA LEU A 287 15.16 -37.90 22.96
C LEU A 287 13.99 -38.00 23.96
N GLY A 288 14.18 -37.56 25.21
CA GLY A 288 13.25 -37.74 26.34
C GLY A 288 12.13 -36.71 26.49
N LEU A 289 11.97 -35.75 25.56
CA LEU A 289 10.90 -34.75 25.61
C LEU A 289 9.59 -35.29 25.00
N SER A 290 8.47 -35.01 25.67
CA SER A 290 7.12 -35.54 25.42
C SER A 290 6.49 -35.16 24.07
N ALA A 291 7.14 -34.31 23.26
CA ALA A 291 6.62 -33.87 21.98
C ALA A 291 6.64 -35.02 20.95
N GLU A 292 5.50 -35.35 20.35
CA GLU A 292 5.40 -36.38 19.30
C GLU A 292 6.14 -35.98 18.00
N LYS A 293 6.42 -34.69 17.82
CA LYS A 293 7.03 -34.10 16.63
C LYS A 293 8.11 -33.08 17.02
N ILE A 294 9.08 -32.89 16.14
CA ILE A 294 10.07 -31.81 16.24
C ILE A 294 9.64 -30.73 15.24
N ILE A 295 9.39 -29.52 15.74
CA ILE A 295 8.95 -28.37 14.94
C ILE A 295 10.13 -27.43 14.80
N VAL A 296 10.47 -27.08 13.55
CA VAL A 296 11.49 -26.08 13.25
C VAL A 296 10.81 -24.87 12.62
N ILE A 297 11.06 -23.68 13.15
CA ILE A 297 10.52 -22.41 12.67
C ILE A 297 11.69 -21.48 12.39
N ALA A 298 11.76 -20.93 11.19
CA ALA A 298 12.66 -19.82 10.85
C ALA A 298 11.84 -18.54 10.69
N GLU A 299 12.28 -17.45 11.30
CA GLU A 299 11.72 -16.10 11.17
C GLU A 299 12.77 -15.15 10.57
N ASP A 300 12.37 -14.36 9.57
CA ASP A 300 13.23 -13.35 8.94
C ASP A 300 13.18 -11.97 9.63
N ILE A 301 13.97 -11.01 9.14
CA ILE A 301 13.98 -9.62 9.67
C ILE A 301 12.67 -8.88 9.36
N ALA A 302 11.90 -9.29 8.34
CA ALA A 302 10.59 -8.73 8.05
C ALA A 302 9.45 -9.30 8.93
N GLY A 303 9.70 -10.39 9.65
CA GLY A 303 8.75 -11.12 10.49
C GLY A 303 7.98 -12.23 9.78
N ASN A 304 8.38 -12.66 8.57
CA ASN A 304 7.78 -13.83 7.92
C ASN A 304 8.35 -15.12 8.52
N GLN A 305 7.53 -16.17 8.55
CA GLN A 305 7.90 -17.44 9.16
C GLN A 305 7.73 -18.61 8.20
N THR A 306 8.70 -19.53 8.24
CA THR A 306 8.63 -20.84 7.59
C THR A 306 8.72 -21.93 8.65
N ARG A 307 7.76 -22.86 8.62
CA ARG A 307 7.63 -23.94 9.61
C ARG A 307 7.74 -25.31 8.95
N ALA A 308 8.61 -26.15 9.51
CA ALA A 308 8.75 -27.55 9.16
C ALA A 308 8.45 -28.46 10.35
N GLU A 309 7.88 -29.63 10.08
CA GLU A 309 7.62 -30.68 11.06
C GLU A 309 8.43 -31.93 10.71
N ILE A 310 9.21 -32.41 11.66
CA ILE A 310 9.97 -33.65 11.54
C ILE A 310 9.28 -34.70 12.41
N ALA A 311 8.88 -35.81 11.78
CA ALA A 311 8.38 -36.97 12.51
C ALA A 311 9.54 -37.63 13.27
N LYS A 312 9.30 -38.05 14.52
CA LYS A 312 10.30 -38.88 15.22
C LYS A 312 10.52 -40.16 14.40
N PRO A 313 11.78 -40.57 14.14
CA PRO A 313 12.07 -41.88 13.57
C PRO A 313 11.36 -42.98 14.38
N SER A 314 10.50 -43.77 13.74
CA SER A 314 9.81 -44.88 14.39
C SER A 314 10.79 -46.03 14.60
N TYR A 315 11.36 -46.16 15.80
CA TYR A 315 12.15 -47.33 16.16
C TYR A 315 11.37 -48.28 17.06
N ARG A 316 11.58 -49.59 16.83
CA ARG A 316 11.10 -50.64 17.73
C ARG A 316 11.86 -50.53 19.06
N SER A 317 11.19 -50.84 20.16
CA SER A 317 11.76 -50.77 21.52
C SER A 317 13.05 -51.58 21.72
N SER A 318 13.37 -52.51 20.82
CA SER A 318 14.59 -53.32 20.79
C SER A 318 15.86 -52.56 20.38
N ASP A 319 15.73 -51.39 19.74
CA ASP A 319 16.89 -50.61 19.24
C ASP A 319 17.34 -49.55 20.26
N ILE A 320 16.41 -49.06 21.10
CA ILE A 320 16.67 -48.06 22.15
C ILE A 320 17.52 -48.66 23.29
N SER A 321 17.36 -49.95 23.60
CA SER A 321 18.14 -50.64 24.64
C SER A 321 19.59 -50.91 24.24
N LYS A 322 19.90 -50.91 22.94
CA LYS A 322 21.26 -51.06 22.42
C LYS A 322 22.02 -49.73 22.38
N LEU A 323 21.33 -48.61 22.18
CA LEU A 323 21.95 -47.27 22.17
C LEU A 323 22.40 -46.80 23.56
N SER A 324 21.67 -47.14 24.62
CA SER A 324 22.06 -46.78 25.99
C SER A 324 23.34 -47.49 26.49
N ALA A 325 23.76 -48.56 25.82
CA ALA A 325 24.88 -49.40 26.24
C ALA A 325 26.24 -49.03 25.60
N SER A 326 26.26 -48.21 24.54
CA SER A 326 27.50 -47.84 23.83
C SER A 326 28.10 -46.51 24.31
N LEU A 327 27.55 -45.93 25.39
CA LEU A 327 27.77 -44.56 25.82
C LEU A 327 28.91 -44.37 26.81
N VAL A 328 30.03 -45.08 26.64
CA VAL A 328 31.28 -44.77 27.35
C VAL A 328 32.48 -45.17 26.48
N SER A 329 32.94 -44.28 25.59
CA SER A 329 34.37 -43.94 25.43
C SER A 329 34.68 -43.25 24.09
N ASP A 330 35.45 -42.16 24.23
CA ASP A 330 36.48 -41.62 23.34
C ASP A 330 36.13 -40.70 22.14
N THR A 331 36.82 -39.56 22.18
CA THR A 331 36.84 -38.47 21.21
C THR A 331 37.61 -38.79 19.92
N ARG A 332 37.10 -38.35 18.75
CA ARG A 332 37.80 -37.61 17.63
C ARG A 332 37.19 -37.93 16.25
N GLY A 333 37.03 -36.89 15.42
CA GLY A 333 37.10 -37.03 13.95
C GLY A 333 36.10 -36.17 13.17
N ILE A 334 36.51 -34.97 12.76
CA ILE A 334 35.84 -34.19 11.71
C ILE A 334 36.30 -34.72 10.35
N VAL A 335 35.35 -35.21 9.54
CA VAL A 335 35.50 -35.59 8.10
C VAL A 335 34.09 -35.57 7.48
N THR A 336 33.70 -34.94 6.36
CA THR A 336 34.23 -33.87 5.49
C THR A 336 33.01 -33.29 4.74
N THR A 337 32.85 -31.96 4.74
CA THR A 337 31.77 -31.18 4.11
C THR A 337 31.88 -31.06 2.58
N GLU A 338 33.01 -31.43 1.98
CA GLU A 338 33.31 -31.08 0.58
C GLU A 338 32.54 -31.88 -0.47
N LYS A 339 32.12 -33.12 -0.18
CA LYS A 339 31.51 -33.99 -1.21
C LYS A 339 30.05 -33.61 -1.50
N LYS A 340 29.30 -33.11 -0.51
CA LYS A 340 27.89 -32.69 -0.63
C LYS A 340 27.70 -31.24 -1.12
N ILE A 341 28.70 -30.37 -0.99
CA ILE A 341 28.67 -28.99 -1.55
C ILE A 341 28.53 -29.00 -3.09
N LYS A 342 28.97 -30.07 -3.76
CA LYS A 342 28.77 -30.23 -5.22
C LYS A 342 27.32 -30.53 -5.62
N GLU A 343 26.54 -31.13 -4.73
CA GLU A 343 25.18 -31.61 -5.02
C GLU A 343 24.14 -30.49 -4.87
N TYR A 344 24.30 -29.61 -3.87
CA TYR A 344 23.46 -28.40 -3.68
C TYR A 344 23.77 -27.26 -4.67
N ARG A 345 24.85 -27.35 -5.44
CA ARG A 345 25.12 -26.45 -6.58
C ARG A 345 24.32 -26.80 -7.83
N ASN A 346 23.53 -27.88 -7.80
CA ASN A 346 22.97 -28.49 -9.01
C ASN A 346 21.44 -28.30 -9.17
N ILE A 347 20.84 -27.32 -8.50
CA ILE A 347 19.48 -26.85 -8.84
C ILE A 347 19.58 -26.18 -10.21
N GLY A 348 18.91 -26.76 -11.22
CA GLY A 348 18.96 -26.26 -12.59
C GLY A 348 18.20 -24.95 -12.78
N ASN A 349 18.22 -24.46 -14.01
CA ASN A 349 17.58 -23.20 -14.38
C ASN A 349 16.05 -23.32 -14.38
N TYR A 350 15.38 -22.18 -14.18
CA TYR A 350 13.92 -22.07 -14.24
C TYR A 350 13.48 -21.51 -15.59
N TYR A 351 12.58 -22.23 -16.26
CA TYR A 351 12.01 -21.87 -17.56
C TYR A 351 10.49 -21.79 -17.47
N ALA A 352 9.86 -20.87 -18.20
CA ALA A 352 8.41 -20.80 -18.27
C ALA A 352 7.88 -20.57 -19.69
N LEU A 353 6.77 -21.24 -20.00
CA LEU A 353 5.90 -20.92 -21.11
C LEU A 353 4.56 -20.40 -20.57
N ILE A 354 4.25 -19.15 -20.86
CA ILE A 354 3.06 -18.46 -20.36
C ILE A 354 2.16 -18.09 -21.53
N ILE A 355 0.92 -18.53 -21.51
CA ILE A 355 -0.04 -18.35 -22.59
C ILE A 355 -1.28 -17.65 -22.03
N GLY A 356 -1.68 -16.54 -22.63
CA GLY A 356 -2.88 -15.79 -22.23
C GLY A 356 -3.65 -15.29 -23.45
N ILE A 357 -4.90 -15.70 -23.61
CA ILE A 357 -5.66 -15.39 -24.83
C ILE A 357 -6.99 -14.75 -24.44
N ASP A 358 -7.14 -13.47 -24.78
CA ASP A 358 -8.39 -12.73 -24.59
C ASP A 358 -9.16 -12.62 -25.91
N ARG A 359 -8.47 -12.37 -27.03
CA ARG A 359 -9.11 -12.10 -28.33
C ARG A 359 -9.07 -13.31 -29.25
N TYR A 360 -10.13 -14.08 -29.29
CA TYR A 360 -10.31 -15.24 -30.17
C TYR A 360 -10.95 -14.87 -31.50
N LYS A 361 -10.70 -15.67 -32.55
CA LYS A 361 -11.34 -15.49 -33.86
C LYS A 361 -12.81 -15.90 -33.87
N GLU A 362 -13.13 -17.05 -33.28
CA GLU A 362 -14.49 -17.63 -33.30
C GLU A 362 -15.13 -17.72 -31.91
N TRP A 363 -14.38 -17.50 -30.84
CA TRP A 363 -14.90 -17.57 -29.46
C TRP A 363 -15.18 -16.19 -28.90
N LYS A 364 -16.04 -16.12 -27.88
CA LYS A 364 -16.29 -14.86 -27.16
C LYS A 364 -14.99 -14.36 -26.54
N PRO A 365 -14.69 -13.06 -26.64
CA PRO A 365 -13.48 -12.52 -26.03
C PRO A 365 -13.54 -12.63 -24.50
N LEU A 366 -12.38 -12.78 -23.88
CA LEU A 366 -12.16 -12.68 -22.44
C LEU A 366 -11.55 -11.30 -22.09
N GLU A 367 -11.53 -10.96 -20.81
CA GLU A 367 -11.07 -9.64 -20.33
C GLU A 367 -9.79 -9.68 -19.49
N THR A 368 -9.36 -10.86 -19.02
CA THR A 368 -8.31 -10.96 -17.98
C THR A 368 -7.14 -11.86 -18.36
N ALA A 369 -7.25 -12.75 -19.33
CA ALA A 369 -6.27 -13.81 -19.56
C ALA A 369 -4.90 -13.26 -19.96
N VAL A 370 -4.85 -12.19 -20.77
CA VAL A 370 -3.58 -11.53 -21.13
C VAL A 370 -3.00 -10.81 -19.92
N ASN A 371 -3.84 -10.13 -19.13
CA ASN A 371 -3.40 -9.43 -17.92
C ASN A 371 -2.85 -10.41 -16.88
N ASP A 372 -3.49 -11.57 -16.70
CA ASP A 372 -3.07 -12.62 -15.79
C ASP A 372 -1.72 -13.23 -16.22
N ALA A 373 -1.54 -13.50 -17.51
CA ALA A 373 -0.27 -13.96 -18.09
C ALA A 373 0.87 -12.95 -17.89
N GLN A 374 0.62 -11.66 -18.12
CA GLN A 374 1.61 -10.60 -17.90
C GLN A 374 1.95 -10.44 -16.40
N ALA A 375 0.94 -10.48 -15.53
CA ALA A 375 1.14 -10.40 -14.08
C ALA A 375 1.97 -11.59 -13.57
N LEU A 376 1.68 -12.81 -14.04
CA LEU A 376 2.44 -14.00 -13.67
C LEU A 376 3.89 -13.92 -14.14
N LYS A 377 4.15 -13.47 -15.37
CA LYS A 377 5.51 -13.25 -15.88
C LYS A 377 6.32 -12.35 -14.95
N GLU A 378 5.74 -11.22 -14.53
CA GLU A 378 6.40 -10.30 -13.61
C GLU A 378 6.63 -10.92 -12.23
N ILE A 379 5.69 -11.73 -11.73
CA ILE A 379 5.84 -12.46 -10.46
C ILE A 379 6.99 -13.47 -10.55
N LEU A 380 7.08 -14.25 -11.63
CA LEU A 380 8.12 -15.27 -11.81
C LEU A 380 9.52 -14.66 -11.86
N ILE A 381 9.68 -13.53 -12.57
CA ILE A 381 10.95 -12.80 -12.63
C ILE A 381 11.30 -12.22 -11.26
N ARG A 382 10.35 -11.53 -10.62
CA ARG A 382 10.62 -10.72 -9.43
C ARG A 382 10.67 -11.50 -8.12
N ARG A 383 9.99 -12.64 -8.03
CA ARG A 383 9.82 -13.39 -6.77
C ARG A 383 10.37 -14.81 -6.82
N TYR A 384 10.49 -15.41 -8.00
CA TYR A 384 10.88 -16.81 -8.16
C TYR A 384 12.20 -17.00 -8.92
N GLY A 385 12.90 -15.92 -9.25
CA GLY A 385 14.26 -15.98 -9.82
C GLY A 385 14.32 -16.51 -11.26
N PHE A 386 13.22 -16.47 -12.01
CA PHE A 386 13.24 -16.87 -13.42
C PHE A 386 14.02 -15.85 -14.24
N GLY A 387 15.03 -16.31 -14.99
CA GLY A 387 15.73 -15.49 -15.98
C GLY A 387 14.74 -14.97 -17.01
N LYS A 388 14.82 -13.67 -17.34
CA LYS A 388 13.89 -13.03 -18.29
C LYS A 388 13.94 -13.69 -19.67
N GLU A 389 15.11 -14.16 -20.06
CA GLU A 389 15.41 -14.92 -21.28
C GLU A 389 14.86 -16.35 -21.26
N ASN A 390 14.57 -16.90 -20.08
CA ASN A 390 14.02 -18.25 -19.91
C ASN A 390 12.48 -18.27 -19.85
N ILE A 391 11.84 -17.10 -19.96
CA ILE A 391 10.38 -16.97 -19.99
C ILE A 391 9.91 -16.60 -21.38
N ARG A 392 9.10 -17.47 -21.98
CA ARG A 392 8.39 -17.23 -23.24
C ARG A 392 6.93 -16.93 -22.95
N ILE A 393 6.42 -15.83 -23.50
CA ILE A 393 5.01 -15.45 -23.37
C ILE A 393 4.35 -15.39 -24.75
N ARG A 394 3.16 -15.97 -24.88
CA ARG A 394 2.32 -15.93 -26.09
C ARG A 394 0.94 -15.37 -25.74
N THR A 395 0.55 -14.29 -26.41
CA THR A 395 -0.72 -13.62 -26.15
C THR A 395 -1.54 -13.43 -27.40
N ASP A 396 -2.86 -13.59 -27.28
CA ASP A 396 -3.82 -13.37 -28.37
C ASP A 396 -3.36 -14.01 -29.69
N GLY A 397 -3.16 -13.20 -30.75
CA GLY A 397 -2.81 -13.65 -32.09
C GLY A 397 -1.53 -14.48 -32.19
N ASP A 398 -0.63 -14.40 -31.22
CA ASP A 398 0.61 -15.19 -31.18
C ASP A 398 0.39 -16.61 -30.63
N ALA A 399 -0.68 -16.83 -29.88
CA ALA A 399 -1.00 -18.08 -29.21
C ALA A 399 -1.76 -19.05 -30.12
N THR A 400 -1.14 -19.35 -31.27
CA THR A 400 -1.67 -20.31 -32.25
C THR A 400 -1.43 -21.75 -31.82
N TRP A 401 -2.20 -22.70 -32.37
CA TRP A 401 -2.02 -24.13 -32.12
C TRP A 401 -0.56 -24.54 -32.39
N LYS A 402 -0.03 -24.09 -33.53
CA LYS A 402 1.34 -24.37 -33.95
C LYS A 402 2.35 -23.73 -33.02
N THR A 403 2.19 -22.45 -32.68
CA THR A 403 3.13 -21.74 -31.79
C THR A 403 3.20 -22.39 -30.41
N ILE A 404 2.06 -22.70 -29.81
CA ILE A 404 1.99 -23.31 -28.48
C ILE A 404 2.66 -24.69 -28.48
N THR A 405 2.34 -25.52 -29.47
CA THR A 405 2.90 -26.89 -29.55
C THR A 405 4.39 -26.90 -29.89
N ASP A 406 4.87 -25.97 -30.72
CA ASP A 406 6.29 -25.81 -31.02
C ASP A 406 7.08 -25.33 -29.80
N ASP A 407 6.56 -24.33 -29.08
CA ASP A 407 7.18 -23.83 -27.84
C ASP A 407 7.29 -24.95 -26.79
N LEU A 408 6.24 -25.75 -26.61
CA LEU A 408 6.25 -26.89 -25.68
C LEU A 408 7.31 -27.93 -26.06
N LYS A 409 7.43 -28.27 -27.35
CA LYS A 409 8.43 -29.22 -27.84
C LYS A 409 9.85 -28.70 -27.66
N GLU A 410 10.07 -27.42 -27.94
CA GLU A 410 11.37 -26.79 -27.79
C GLU A 410 11.84 -26.84 -26.34
N PHE A 411 11.01 -26.38 -25.39
CA PHE A 411 11.34 -26.45 -23.97
C PHE A 411 11.52 -27.89 -23.51
N ALA A 412 10.61 -28.81 -23.83
CA ALA A 412 10.73 -30.22 -23.43
C ALA A 412 12.05 -30.86 -23.90
N GLY A 413 12.51 -30.51 -25.10
CA GLY A 413 13.76 -31.00 -25.69
C GLY A 413 15.04 -30.31 -25.18
N SER A 414 14.96 -29.06 -24.73
CA SER A 414 16.15 -28.27 -24.32
C SER A 414 16.48 -28.34 -22.83
N LEU A 415 15.53 -28.77 -21.99
CA LEU A 415 15.70 -28.84 -20.53
C LEU A 415 16.73 -29.92 -20.12
N LYS A 416 17.55 -29.61 -19.11
CA LYS A 416 18.50 -30.55 -18.47
C LYS A 416 17.84 -31.28 -17.28
N GLU A 417 18.50 -32.31 -16.78
CA GLU A 417 17.99 -33.25 -15.75
C GLU A 417 17.52 -32.58 -14.44
N ASN A 418 18.04 -31.40 -14.09
CA ASN A 418 17.65 -30.66 -12.87
C ASN A 418 16.95 -29.32 -13.14
N ASP A 419 16.61 -29.02 -14.41
CA ASP A 419 15.91 -27.79 -14.77
C ASP A 419 14.42 -27.87 -14.39
N ASN A 420 13.83 -26.71 -14.10
CA ASN A 420 12.44 -26.58 -13.67
C ASN A 420 11.63 -25.88 -14.77
N PHE A 421 10.49 -26.45 -15.15
CA PHE A 421 9.66 -25.89 -16.22
C PHE A 421 8.22 -25.65 -15.78
N LEU A 422 7.74 -24.41 -15.98
CA LEU A 422 6.38 -23.99 -15.70
C LEU A 422 5.63 -23.74 -17.00
N VAL A 423 4.46 -24.36 -17.16
CA VAL A 423 3.50 -24.04 -18.23
C VAL A 423 2.28 -23.39 -17.61
N TYR A 424 1.95 -22.17 -18.02
CA TYR A 424 0.73 -21.47 -17.63
C TYR A 424 -0.15 -21.21 -18.85
N PHE A 425 -1.43 -21.53 -18.75
CA PHE A 425 -2.43 -21.25 -19.79
C PHE A 425 -3.65 -20.59 -19.17
N ALA A 426 -4.00 -19.39 -19.65
CA ALA A 426 -5.25 -18.70 -19.36
C ALA A 426 -6.04 -18.49 -20.65
N GLY A 427 -7.28 -19.00 -20.69
CA GLY A 427 -8.08 -18.97 -21.92
C GLY A 427 -9.32 -19.87 -21.88
N HIS A 428 -9.97 -20.03 -23.03
CA HIS A 428 -11.07 -20.97 -23.19
C HIS A 428 -10.56 -22.41 -23.11
N GLY A 429 -11.33 -23.23 -22.41
CA GLY A 429 -11.14 -24.67 -22.34
C GLY A 429 -12.48 -25.36 -22.58
N GLN A 430 -12.45 -26.49 -23.27
CA GLN A 430 -13.65 -27.27 -23.58
C GLN A 430 -13.53 -28.69 -23.04
N LEU A 431 -14.66 -29.26 -22.60
CA LEU A 431 -14.77 -30.67 -22.23
C LEU A 431 -15.62 -31.42 -23.25
N ASP A 432 -15.12 -32.58 -23.68
CA ASP A 432 -15.94 -33.56 -24.39
C ASP A 432 -16.69 -34.45 -23.39
N LYS A 433 -18.00 -34.25 -23.27
CA LYS A 433 -18.85 -34.96 -22.31
C LYS A 433 -19.10 -36.42 -22.69
N ASP A 434 -18.88 -36.78 -23.94
CA ASP A 434 -19.12 -38.14 -24.45
C ASP A 434 -17.89 -39.05 -24.29
N ASN A 435 -16.75 -38.51 -23.83
CA ASN A 435 -15.48 -39.23 -23.67
C ASN A 435 -14.82 -38.97 -22.30
N ILE A 436 -15.58 -39.14 -21.21
CA ILE A 436 -15.16 -38.90 -19.81
C ILE A 436 -13.99 -39.79 -19.36
N SER A 437 -13.68 -40.87 -20.08
CA SER A 437 -12.70 -41.89 -19.66
C SER A 437 -11.27 -41.71 -20.21
N LYS A 438 -11.03 -40.78 -21.16
CA LYS A 438 -9.68 -40.51 -21.70
C LYS A 438 -9.55 -39.04 -22.10
N ASP A 439 -8.87 -38.24 -21.29
CA ASP A 439 -8.24 -36.97 -21.69
C ASP A 439 -9.14 -35.88 -22.31
N GLY A 440 -10.45 -35.88 -22.02
CA GLY A 440 -11.45 -35.03 -22.69
C GLY A 440 -11.36 -33.52 -22.46
N GLY A 441 -10.23 -32.98 -21.96
CA GLY A 441 -9.98 -31.55 -21.82
C GLY A 441 -9.18 -30.99 -23.00
N TYR A 442 -9.62 -29.85 -23.51
CA TYR A 442 -9.03 -29.17 -24.66
C TYR A 442 -8.68 -27.74 -24.30
N TRP A 443 -7.47 -27.31 -24.68
CA TRP A 443 -7.07 -25.91 -24.67
C TRP A 443 -7.39 -25.32 -26.05
N ILE A 444 -8.05 -24.16 -26.07
CA ILE A 444 -8.47 -23.51 -27.30
C ILE A 444 -7.41 -22.47 -27.70
N PRO A 445 -6.70 -22.64 -28.83
CA PRO A 445 -5.81 -21.61 -29.36
C PRO A 445 -6.59 -20.43 -29.95
N VAL A 446 -5.91 -19.34 -30.28
CA VAL A 446 -6.56 -18.12 -30.79
C VAL A 446 -7.42 -18.35 -32.05
N GLU A 447 -6.98 -19.26 -32.92
CA GLU A 447 -7.70 -19.70 -34.13
C GLU A 447 -8.55 -20.96 -33.96
N GLY A 448 -8.74 -21.46 -32.74
CA GLY A 448 -9.57 -22.63 -32.50
C GLY A 448 -11.01 -22.41 -32.97
N SER A 449 -11.50 -23.30 -33.83
CA SER A 449 -12.87 -23.23 -34.37
C SER A 449 -13.90 -23.72 -33.36
N GLN A 450 -15.13 -23.20 -33.36
CA GLN A 450 -16.19 -23.79 -32.53
C GLN A 450 -16.72 -25.12 -33.10
N GLU A 451 -16.57 -25.34 -34.41
CA GLU A 451 -17.15 -26.48 -35.12
C GLU A 451 -16.13 -27.61 -35.38
N ASP A 452 -14.85 -27.26 -35.54
CA ASP A 452 -13.78 -28.22 -35.83
C ASP A 452 -12.84 -28.41 -34.62
N LYS A 453 -13.07 -29.50 -33.87
CA LYS A 453 -12.25 -29.90 -32.72
C LYS A 453 -10.78 -30.19 -33.07
N SER A 454 -10.45 -30.47 -34.33
CA SER A 454 -9.06 -30.75 -34.75
C SER A 454 -8.14 -29.54 -34.59
N THR A 455 -8.74 -28.34 -34.52
CA THR A 455 -8.04 -27.07 -34.29
C THR A 455 -7.70 -26.81 -32.81
N TRP A 456 -8.07 -27.72 -31.89
CA TRP A 456 -7.83 -27.58 -30.45
C TRP A 456 -6.63 -28.40 -29.99
N ILE A 457 -6.07 -28.06 -28.83
CA ILE A 457 -4.98 -28.82 -28.22
C ILE A 457 -5.56 -29.73 -27.14
N THR A 458 -5.56 -31.03 -27.37
CA THR A 458 -5.96 -32.03 -26.37
C THR A 458 -4.93 -32.12 -25.23
N ASN A 459 -5.39 -32.38 -24.01
CA ASN A 459 -4.51 -32.65 -22.86
C ASN A 459 -3.53 -33.82 -23.11
N SER A 460 -3.93 -34.83 -23.90
CA SER A 460 -3.04 -35.94 -24.28
C SER A 460 -1.83 -35.45 -25.07
N VAL A 461 -2.02 -34.56 -26.06
CA VAL A 461 -0.91 -33.95 -26.81
C VAL A 461 0.05 -33.20 -25.89
N ILE A 462 -0.46 -32.46 -24.91
CA ILE A 462 0.38 -31.74 -23.93
C ILE A 462 1.19 -32.74 -23.10
N ARG A 463 0.53 -33.77 -22.58
CA ARG A 463 1.17 -34.82 -21.78
C ARG A 463 2.20 -35.61 -22.58
N ASP A 464 1.92 -35.93 -23.83
CA ASP A 464 2.84 -36.67 -24.70
C ASP A 464 4.09 -35.84 -25.01
N ILE A 465 3.93 -34.54 -25.30
CA ILE A 465 5.05 -33.62 -25.53
C ILE A 465 5.91 -33.48 -24.26
N LEU A 466 5.28 -33.26 -23.10
CA LEU A 466 5.99 -33.08 -21.83
C LEU A 466 6.58 -34.40 -21.30
N GLY A 467 5.94 -35.54 -21.58
CA GLY A 467 6.34 -36.87 -21.12
C GLY A 467 7.48 -37.49 -21.95
N ALA A 468 7.54 -37.20 -23.25
CA ALA A 468 8.54 -37.77 -24.16
C ALA A 468 10.00 -37.34 -23.86
N GLY A 469 10.22 -36.36 -22.95
CA GLY A 469 11.55 -35.84 -22.60
C GLY A 469 11.94 -35.90 -21.12
N ASN A 470 11.19 -36.61 -20.27
CA ASN A 470 11.18 -36.40 -18.81
C ASN A 470 11.60 -37.60 -17.93
N SER A 471 12.86 -37.99 -17.99
CA SER A 471 13.49 -38.70 -16.85
C SER A 471 14.21 -37.66 -15.98
N GLY A 472 13.63 -37.33 -14.82
CA GLY A 472 14.27 -36.49 -13.78
C GLY A 472 13.83 -35.02 -13.65
N LYS A 473 13.02 -34.49 -14.57
CA LYS A 473 12.68 -33.06 -14.65
C LYS A 473 11.43 -32.67 -13.84
N ASN A 474 11.44 -31.49 -13.21
CA ASN A 474 10.29 -30.94 -12.50
C ASN A 474 9.42 -30.08 -13.43
N ILE A 475 8.21 -30.55 -13.76
CA ILE A 475 7.25 -29.78 -14.58
C ILE A 475 6.00 -29.46 -13.77
N LEU A 476 5.64 -28.16 -13.74
CA LEU A 476 4.37 -27.68 -13.20
C LEU A 476 3.51 -27.13 -14.33
N VAL A 477 2.26 -27.59 -14.42
CA VAL A 477 1.28 -27.07 -15.39
C VAL A 477 0.11 -26.45 -14.64
N ILE A 478 -0.18 -25.18 -14.93
CA ILE A 478 -1.30 -24.42 -14.39
C ILE A 478 -2.22 -24.04 -15.54
N ALA A 479 -3.46 -24.54 -15.53
CA ALA A 479 -4.48 -24.20 -16.50
C ALA A 479 -5.60 -23.41 -15.82
N ASP A 480 -5.74 -22.14 -16.19
CA ASP A 480 -6.81 -21.23 -15.80
C ASP A 480 -7.83 -21.12 -16.95
N SER A 481 -8.56 -22.21 -17.12
CA SER A 481 -9.64 -22.33 -18.09
C SER A 481 -10.79 -23.12 -17.47
N CYS A 482 -11.99 -23.00 -18.04
CA CYS A 482 -13.12 -23.83 -17.62
C CYS A 482 -12.74 -25.31 -17.73
N TYR A 483 -12.49 -25.93 -16.57
CA TYR A 483 -12.28 -27.37 -16.32
C TYR A 483 -10.85 -27.95 -16.44
N SER A 484 -9.87 -27.25 -15.86
CA SER A 484 -8.49 -27.70 -15.59
C SER A 484 -8.33 -28.99 -14.76
N GLY A 485 -9.38 -29.45 -14.06
CA GLY A 485 -9.33 -30.63 -13.17
C GLY A 485 -9.24 -32.00 -13.86
N THR A 486 -9.19 -32.07 -15.19
CA THR A 486 -9.01 -33.34 -15.93
C THR A 486 -7.54 -33.64 -16.27
N LEU A 487 -6.63 -32.71 -16.03
CA LEU A 487 -5.21 -32.81 -16.37
C LEU A 487 -4.42 -33.82 -15.50
N LEU A 488 -4.93 -34.18 -14.32
CA LEU A 488 -4.20 -34.94 -13.28
C LEU A 488 -4.84 -36.29 -12.88
N LYS A 489 -5.76 -36.85 -13.68
CA LYS A 489 -6.42 -38.11 -13.30
C LYS A 489 -5.56 -39.34 -13.57
N ASP A 490 -4.65 -39.63 -12.66
CA ASP A 490 -4.14 -40.99 -12.44
C ASP A 490 -4.57 -41.48 -11.04
N ASN A 491 -5.44 -42.50 -11.02
CA ASN A 491 -5.95 -43.29 -9.89
C ASN A 491 -7.11 -42.73 -8.99
N PRO A 492 -8.26 -43.45 -8.82
CA PRO A 492 -9.53 -42.88 -8.34
C PRO A 492 -9.81 -43.05 -6.83
N SER A 493 -8.83 -42.91 -5.95
CA SER A 493 -9.04 -43.17 -4.51
C SER A 493 -8.55 -42.05 -3.59
N SER A 494 -9.06 -40.83 -3.77
CA SER A 494 -9.13 -39.79 -2.69
C SER A 494 -9.90 -38.52 -3.10
N ALA A 495 -10.96 -38.61 -3.90
CA ALA A 495 -11.80 -37.43 -4.17
C ALA A 495 -12.68 -37.10 -2.96
N TYR A 496 -12.27 -36.07 -2.20
CA TYR A 496 -13.00 -35.51 -1.07
C TYR A 496 -14.42 -35.06 -1.48
N ASN A 497 -15.44 -35.60 -0.80
CA ASN A 497 -16.81 -35.10 -0.86
C ASN A 497 -16.91 -33.73 -0.15
N LEU A 498 -17.16 -32.67 -0.90
CA LEU A 498 -17.44 -31.34 -0.33
C LEU A 498 -18.89 -31.28 0.22
N PRO A 499 -19.13 -30.75 1.44
CA PRO A 499 -20.49 -30.62 1.98
C PRO A 499 -21.30 -29.55 1.21
N ARG A 500 -22.58 -29.84 0.95
CA ARG A 500 -23.55 -28.88 0.37
C ARG A 500 -24.24 -28.09 1.50
N ASP A 501 -24.62 -26.84 1.23
CA ASP A 501 -25.48 -26.09 2.16
C ASP A 501 -26.93 -26.59 2.11
N SER A 502 -27.74 -26.17 3.09
CA SER A 502 -29.15 -26.58 3.25
C SER A 502 -30.08 -26.10 2.14
N ARG A 503 -29.58 -25.46 1.08
CA ARG A 503 -30.35 -25.02 -0.10
C ARG A 503 -29.76 -25.50 -1.42
N GLY A 504 -28.77 -26.40 -1.41
CA GLY A 504 -28.31 -27.13 -2.59
C GLY A 504 -27.57 -26.30 -3.65
N LYS A 505 -27.09 -25.09 -3.34
CA LYS A 505 -26.26 -24.30 -4.28
C LYS A 505 -24.77 -24.54 -4.04
N LYS A 506 -23.99 -24.67 -5.14
CA LYS A 506 -22.52 -24.68 -5.08
C LYS A 506 -22.03 -23.31 -4.61
N LYS A 507 -21.26 -23.27 -3.51
CA LYS A 507 -20.62 -22.05 -2.99
C LYS A 507 -19.49 -21.65 -3.95
N LEU A 508 -19.45 -20.40 -4.40
CA LEU A 508 -18.31 -19.82 -5.11
C LEU A 508 -17.06 -19.93 -4.21
N CYS A 509 -16.01 -20.61 -4.67
CA CYS A 509 -14.73 -20.65 -3.97
C CYS A 509 -14.03 -19.29 -4.08
N ARG A 510 -13.73 -18.68 -2.93
CA ARG A 510 -12.77 -17.57 -2.83
C ARG A 510 -11.36 -18.13 -2.86
N LEU A 511 -10.43 -17.35 -3.40
CA LEU A 511 -9.01 -17.64 -3.64
C LEU A 511 -8.15 -17.81 -2.35
N ARG A 512 -8.66 -18.48 -1.31
CA ARG A 512 -7.97 -18.66 -0.02
C ARG A 512 -7.66 -20.11 0.38
N ASP A 513 -8.01 -21.09 -0.44
CA ASP A 513 -7.96 -22.50 -0.03
C ASP A 513 -6.88 -23.37 -0.73
N PHE A 514 -5.88 -22.78 -1.40
CA PHE A 514 -4.74 -23.54 -1.93
C PHE A 514 -3.51 -23.38 -1.02
N VAL A 515 -3.43 -24.20 0.03
CA VAL A 515 -2.18 -24.52 0.72
C VAL A 515 -2.16 -26.02 0.97
N ARG A 516 -1.07 -26.67 0.53
CA ARG A 516 -0.68 -28.09 0.62
C ARG A 516 -1.03 -28.98 -0.58
N THR A 517 0.00 -29.37 -1.31
CA THR A 517 0.44 -30.77 -1.33
C THR A 517 1.95 -30.80 -1.32
#